data_AF-A0A847W1F8-F1
#
_entry.id   AF-A0A847W1F8-F1
#
_cell.length_a   1.000
_cell.length_b   1.000
_cell.length_c   1.000
_cell.angle_alpha   90.00
_cell.angle_beta   90.00
_cell.angle_gamma   90.00
#
_symmetry.space_group_name_H-M   'P 1'
#
loop_
_entity.id
_entity.type
_entity.pdbx_description
1 polymer ?
#
loop_
_entity_poly.entity_id
_entity_poly.type
_entity_poly.pdbx_seq_one_letter_code
_entity_poly.pdbx_strand_id
1 'polypeptide(L)'
;MGLNFDLSDLFRITTKEERMERERAFFKRVFPLGEEQKEKVKNFLKYTIVNKKQDETVCLFSYISLYDALTTEESGKKNRKFNTWKKSIFIREEDKLTVYALVLLNRELEKLEDFPDEKEVAVLAEKLKDELSG
;
A
#
# COMPACT_ATOMS: atom_id res chain seq x y z
N MET A 1 2.67 -1.78 -24.45
CA MET A 1 1.96 -0.51 -24.21
C MET A 1 1.94 -0.31 -22.70
N GLY A 2 2.80 0.56 -22.18
CA GLY A 2 2.90 0.83 -20.75
C GLY A 2 1.75 1.74 -20.32
N LEU A 3 0.89 1.25 -19.45
CA LEU A 3 -0.08 2.07 -18.74
C LEU A 3 0.67 2.80 -17.64
N ASN A 4 1.16 4.01 -17.94
CA ASN A 4 1.60 4.97 -16.92
C ASN A 4 0.37 5.35 -16.10
N PHE A 5 0.20 4.71 -14.94
CA PHE A 5 -0.85 5.05 -14.01
C PHE A 5 -0.39 6.29 -13.22
N ASP A 6 -0.69 7.46 -13.76
CA ASP A 6 -0.41 8.72 -13.10
C ASP A 6 -1.38 8.91 -11.93
N LEU A 7 -0.85 9.07 -10.71
CA LEU A 7 -1.63 9.40 -9.51
C LEU A 7 -2.52 10.65 -9.70
N SER A 8 -2.23 11.46 -10.73
CA SER A 8 -3.06 12.57 -11.18
C SER A 8 -4.48 12.21 -11.60
N ASP A 9 -4.73 10.99 -12.07
CA ASP A 9 -6.06 10.60 -12.56
C ASP A 9 -7.07 10.38 -11.43
N LEU A 10 -6.64 10.17 -10.18
CA LEU A 10 -7.54 10.06 -9.03
C LEU A 10 -8.10 11.40 -8.51
N PHE A 11 -7.52 12.54 -8.90
CA PHE A 11 -7.78 13.84 -8.28
C PHE A 11 -8.18 14.93 -9.28
N ARG A 12 -8.93 14.55 -10.32
CA ARG A 12 -9.21 15.38 -11.50
C ARG A 12 -10.06 16.65 -11.26
N ILE A 13 -10.49 16.94 -10.02
CA ILE A 13 -11.35 18.08 -9.69
C ILE A 13 -10.92 18.73 -8.37
N THR A 14 -9.72 19.32 -8.31
CA THR A 14 -9.36 20.28 -7.22
C THR A 14 -8.19 21.17 -7.65
N THR A 15 -8.13 22.40 -7.16
CA THR A 15 -7.04 23.36 -7.46
C THR A 15 -5.66 22.79 -7.09
N LYS A 16 -4.60 23.22 -7.78
CA LYS A 16 -3.22 22.69 -7.59
C LYS A 16 -2.76 22.75 -6.13
N GLU A 17 -3.14 23.79 -5.39
CA GLU A 17 -2.78 23.97 -3.97
C GLU A 17 -3.55 23.01 -3.07
N GLU A 18 -4.87 22.91 -3.19
CA GLU A 18 -5.67 21.94 -2.42
C GLU A 18 -5.24 20.50 -2.72
N ARG A 19 -4.83 20.23 -3.96
CA ARG A 19 -4.28 18.94 -4.37
C ARG A 19 -2.96 18.64 -3.66
N MET A 20 -2.02 19.59 -3.62
CA MET A 20 -0.76 19.42 -2.89
C MET A 20 -0.99 19.27 -1.37
N GLU A 21 -1.95 19.98 -0.81
CA GLU A 21 -2.26 19.90 0.61
C GLU A 21 -2.89 18.56 0.98
N ARG A 22 -3.80 18.05 0.15
CA ARG A 22 -4.36 16.70 0.28
C ARG A 22 -3.31 15.63 0.05
N GLU A 23 -2.44 15.78 -0.95
CA GLU A 23 -1.32 14.85 -1.18
C GLU A 23 -0.37 14.83 0.00
N ARG A 24 -0.01 15.98 0.60
CA ARG A 24 0.83 16.04 1.80
C ARG A 24 0.15 15.45 3.03
N ALA A 25 -1.12 15.75 3.25
CA ALA A 25 -1.88 15.20 4.37
C ALA A 25 -2.03 13.68 4.23
N PHE A 26 -2.30 13.20 3.02
CA PHE A 26 -2.39 11.79 2.69
C PHE A 26 -1.02 11.10 2.83
N PHE A 27 0.04 11.73 2.34
CA PHE A 27 1.40 11.25 2.47
C PHE A 27 1.81 11.08 3.93
N LYS A 28 1.56 12.07 4.78
CA LYS A 28 1.83 11.96 6.22
C LYS A 28 1.01 10.88 6.91
N ARG A 29 -0.20 10.59 6.42
CA ARG A 29 -1.03 9.50 6.95
C ARG A 29 -0.48 8.13 6.57
N VAL A 30 -0.04 7.95 5.32
CA VAL A 30 0.42 6.64 4.81
C VAL A 30 1.87 6.36 5.17
N PHE A 31 2.69 7.41 5.23
CA PHE A 31 4.11 7.35 5.56
C PHE A 31 4.40 8.30 6.72
N PRO A 32 4.04 7.91 7.96
CA PRO A 32 4.27 8.74 9.15
C PRO A 32 5.76 9.05 9.37
N LEU A 33 6.66 8.17 8.94
CA LEU A 33 8.11 8.35 9.05
C LEU A 33 8.72 9.09 7.86
N GLY A 34 7.89 9.62 6.94
CA GLY A 34 8.33 10.47 5.84
C GLY A 34 8.81 9.72 4.59
N GLU A 35 9.60 10.41 3.76
CA GLU A 35 9.97 9.94 2.42
C GLU A 35 10.92 8.74 2.43
N GLU A 36 11.77 8.62 3.46
CA GLU A 36 12.63 7.45 3.64
C GLU A 36 11.83 6.16 3.83
N GLN A 37 10.68 6.21 4.53
CA GLN A 37 9.78 5.07 4.65
C GLN A 37 9.22 4.68 3.29
N LYS A 38 8.79 5.66 2.51
CA LYS A 38 8.27 5.44 1.16
C LYS A 38 9.34 4.82 0.27
N GLU A 39 10.58 5.26 0.33
CA GLU A 39 11.68 4.66 -0.43
C GLU A 39 11.97 3.23 0.01
N LYS A 40 11.97 2.93 1.31
CA LYS A 40 12.11 1.55 1.81
C LYS A 40 10.98 0.65 1.34
N VAL A 41 9.73 1.10 1.44
CA VAL A 41 8.56 0.36 0.94
C VAL A 41 8.65 0.14 -0.56
N LYS A 42 9.02 1.18 -1.31
CA LYS A 42 9.17 1.10 -2.76
C LYS A 42 10.25 0.08 -3.15
N ASN A 43 11.42 0.16 -2.52
CA ASN A 43 12.51 -0.78 -2.75
C ASN A 43 12.09 -2.21 -2.37
N PHE A 44 11.44 -2.40 -1.23
CA PHE A 44 10.93 -3.71 -0.81
C PHE A 44 9.97 -4.30 -1.84
N LEU A 45 8.92 -3.54 -2.22
CA LEU A 45 7.96 -3.97 -3.24
C LEU A 45 8.64 -4.26 -4.59
N LYS A 46 9.68 -3.50 -4.93
CA LYS A 46 10.45 -3.71 -6.15
C LYS A 46 11.23 -5.03 -6.14
N TYR A 47 11.92 -5.34 -5.04
CA TYR A 47 12.70 -6.57 -4.94
C TYR A 47 11.83 -7.82 -4.77
N THR A 48 10.74 -7.70 -4.00
CA THR A 48 9.88 -8.85 -3.66
C THR A 48 8.79 -9.12 -4.72
N ILE A 49 8.19 -8.08 -5.32
CA ILE A 49 7.01 -8.21 -6.21
C ILE A 49 7.33 -7.85 -7.67
N VAL A 50 7.95 -6.69 -7.93
CA VAL A 50 8.21 -6.19 -9.32
C VAL A 50 9.14 -7.12 -10.09
N ASN A 51 10.04 -7.82 -9.39
CA ASN A 51 10.89 -8.86 -9.98
C ASN A 51 10.09 -9.99 -10.68
N LYS A 52 8.78 -10.10 -10.42
CA LYS A 52 7.84 -11.05 -11.04
C LYS A 52 7.02 -10.49 -12.22
N LYS A 53 7.40 -9.35 -12.82
CA LYS A 53 6.74 -8.65 -13.97
C LYS A 53 5.52 -7.77 -13.62
N GLN A 54 5.43 -7.26 -12.40
CA GLN A 54 4.41 -6.26 -12.05
C GLN A 54 4.98 -4.84 -12.06
N ASP A 55 4.15 -3.86 -12.39
CA ASP A 55 4.54 -2.46 -12.38
C ASP A 55 4.70 -1.96 -10.93
N GLU A 56 5.82 -1.30 -10.66
CA GLU A 56 6.15 -0.71 -9.35
C GLU A 56 5.07 0.25 -8.87
N THR A 57 4.50 1.04 -9.80
CA THR A 57 3.45 2.00 -9.50
C THR A 57 2.20 1.32 -9.02
N VAL A 58 1.85 0.17 -9.60
CA VAL A 58 0.68 -0.63 -9.22
C VAL A 58 0.87 -1.25 -7.83
N CYS A 59 2.08 -1.74 -7.54
CA CYS A 59 2.45 -2.27 -6.23
C CYS A 59 2.32 -1.20 -5.13
N LEU A 60 2.90 -0.03 -5.39
CA LEU A 60 2.84 1.10 -4.45
C LEU A 60 1.41 1.62 -4.28
N PHE A 61 0.63 1.71 -5.35
CA PHE A 61 -0.76 2.13 -5.29
C PHE A 61 -1.62 1.18 -4.45
N SER A 62 -1.39 -0.13 -4.58
CA SER A 62 -2.05 -1.15 -3.78
C SER A 62 -1.71 -1.02 -2.29
N TYR A 63 -0.42 -0.84 -1.96
CA TYR A 63 0.03 -0.59 -0.60
C TYR A 63 -0.67 0.64 0.01
N ILE A 64 -0.65 1.75 -0.72
CA ILE A 64 -1.28 3.01 -0.31
C ILE A 64 -2.78 2.84 -0.08
N SER A 65 -3.47 2.18 -1.01
CA SER A 65 -4.92 1.96 -0.94
C SER A 65 -5.32 1.13 0.26
N LEU A 66 -4.51 0.12 0.59
CA LEU A 66 -4.74 -0.75 1.73
C LEU A 66 -4.43 -0.05 3.06
N TYR A 67 -3.33 0.70 3.12
CA TYR A 67 -2.99 1.49 4.30
C TYR A 67 -4.10 2.51 4.60
N ASP A 68 -4.58 3.22 3.58
CA ASP A 68 -5.71 4.14 3.73
C ASP A 68 -7.00 3.43 4.17
N ALA A 69 -7.29 2.26 3.63
CA ALA A 69 -8.45 1.46 4.04
C ALA A 69 -8.38 1.08 5.53
N LEU A 70 -7.21 0.69 6.04
CA LEU A 70 -7.02 0.23 7.41
C LEU A 70 -6.96 1.38 8.43
N THR A 71 -6.51 2.55 8.00
CA THR A 71 -6.31 3.77 8.81
C THR A 71 -7.51 4.73 8.73
N THR A 72 -8.49 4.47 7.85
CA THR A 72 -9.76 5.21 7.81
C THR A 72 -10.55 4.97 9.10
N GLU A 73 -10.88 6.04 9.84
CA GLU A 73 -11.65 6.00 11.09
C GLU A 73 -13.13 5.61 10.90
N GLU A 74 -13.69 5.85 9.72
CA GLU A 74 -15.05 5.43 9.37
C GLU A 74 -15.13 3.92 9.08
N SER A 75 -15.55 3.13 10.08
CA SER A 75 -15.67 1.67 10.02
C SER A 75 -16.45 1.14 8.79
N GLY A 76 -17.53 1.81 8.40
CA GLY A 76 -18.30 1.48 7.20
C GLY A 76 -17.55 1.70 5.88
N LYS A 77 -16.69 2.72 5.82
CA LYS A 77 -15.83 2.98 4.65
C LYS A 77 -14.61 2.06 4.64
N LYS A 78 -14.07 1.72 5.81
CA LYS A 78 -12.96 0.77 5.98
C LYS A 78 -13.27 -0.59 5.34
N ASN A 79 -14.36 -1.24 5.72
CA ASN A 79 -14.74 -2.55 5.15
C ASN A 79 -14.99 -2.47 3.64
N ARG A 80 -15.58 -1.37 3.16
CA ARG A 80 -15.83 -1.19 1.72
C ARG A 80 -14.53 -1.01 0.94
N LYS A 81 -13.61 -0.17 1.41
CA LYS A 81 -12.29 0.05 0.78
C LYS A 81 -11.46 -1.24 0.81
N PHE A 82 -11.42 -1.94 1.94
CA PHE A 82 -10.71 -3.21 2.08
C PHE A 82 -11.27 -4.28 1.13
N ASN A 83 -12.59 -4.45 1.05
CA ASN A 83 -13.20 -5.39 0.11
C ASN A 83 -12.97 -5.00 -1.36
N THR A 84 -12.95 -3.70 -1.67
CA THR A 84 -12.64 -3.19 -3.02
C THR A 84 -11.20 -3.53 -3.39
N TRP A 85 -10.27 -3.35 -2.47
CA TRP A 85 -8.88 -3.74 -2.63
C TRP A 85 -8.71 -5.26 -2.75
N LYS A 86 -9.35 -6.05 -1.88
CA LYS A 86 -9.34 -7.53 -1.91
C LYS A 86 -9.80 -8.06 -3.27
N LYS A 87 -10.88 -7.47 -3.84
CA LYS A 87 -11.43 -7.84 -5.16
C LYS A 87 -10.68 -7.24 -6.34
N SER A 88 -9.71 -6.35 -6.12
CA SER A 88 -8.99 -5.70 -7.20
C SER A 88 -8.17 -6.71 -8.02
N ILE A 89 -8.17 -6.57 -9.33
CA ILE A 89 -7.33 -7.37 -10.25
C ILE A 89 -5.95 -6.75 -10.51
N PHE A 90 -5.65 -5.60 -9.88
CA PHE A 90 -4.40 -4.88 -10.12
C PHE A 90 -3.17 -5.63 -9.61
N ILE A 91 -3.32 -6.45 -8.55
CA ILE A 91 -2.25 -7.28 -8.00
C ILE A 91 -2.64 -8.75 -7.94
N ARG A 92 -1.68 -9.67 -8.15
CA ARG A 92 -1.88 -11.11 -8.01
C ARG A 92 -2.21 -11.48 -6.57
N GLU A 93 -2.98 -12.54 -6.35
CA GLU A 93 -3.38 -12.91 -4.98
C GLU A 93 -2.19 -13.21 -4.06
N GLU A 94 -1.14 -13.85 -4.57
CA GLU A 94 0.09 -14.10 -3.82
C GLU A 94 0.76 -12.79 -3.36
N ASP A 95 0.81 -11.80 -4.25
CA ASP A 95 1.47 -10.52 -3.99
C ASP A 95 0.58 -9.59 -3.14
N LYS A 96 -0.75 -9.76 -3.18
CA LYS A 96 -1.69 -9.08 -2.26
C LYS A 96 -1.39 -9.43 -0.81
N LEU A 97 -1.10 -10.70 -0.51
CA LEU A 97 -0.76 -11.15 0.84
C LEU A 97 0.51 -10.46 1.34
N THR A 98 1.53 -10.37 0.49
CA THR A 98 2.79 -9.65 0.78
C THR A 98 2.52 -8.17 1.06
N VAL A 99 1.72 -7.51 0.22
CA VAL A 99 1.35 -6.09 0.43
C VAL A 99 0.57 -5.93 1.74
N TYR A 100 -0.34 -6.84 2.05
CA TYR A 100 -1.13 -6.78 3.27
C TYR A 100 -0.30 -6.96 4.53
N ALA A 101 0.57 -7.96 4.54
CA ALA A 101 1.54 -8.17 5.61
C ALA A 101 2.42 -6.93 5.82
N LEU A 102 2.95 -6.37 4.73
CA LEU A 102 3.81 -5.18 4.79
C LEU A 102 3.07 -3.97 5.38
N VAL A 103 1.80 -3.76 5.00
CA VAL A 103 0.99 -2.64 5.55
C VAL A 103 0.74 -2.82 7.05
N LEU A 104 0.45 -4.03 7.51
CA LEU A 104 0.22 -4.29 8.93
C LEU A 104 1.48 -4.02 9.75
N LEU A 105 2.64 -4.54 9.31
CA LEU A 105 3.92 -4.31 9.98
C LEU A 105 4.31 -2.82 9.96
N ASN A 106 4.13 -2.14 8.82
CA ASN A 106 4.41 -0.70 8.72
C ASN A 106 3.47 0.19 9.53
N ARG A 107 2.29 -0.32 9.92
CA ARG A 107 1.36 0.43 10.78
C ARG A 107 1.78 0.40 12.24
N GLU A 108 2.47 -0.66 12.66
CA GLU A 108 3.05 -0.80 14.00
C GLU A 108 4.50 -0.28 14.06
N LEU A 109 5.03 0.19 12.93
CA LEU A 109 6.40 0.66 12.80
C LEU A 109 6.59 2.01 13.53
N GLU A 110 7.33 1.99 14.63
CA GLU A 110 7.68 3.19 15.40
C GLU A 110 8.95 3.88 14.87
N LYS A 111 9.88 3.12 14.27
CA LYS A 111 11.16 3.63 13.76
C LYS A 111 11.52 2.98 12.43
N LEU A 112 12.27 3.71 11.59
CA LEU A 112 12.74 3.19 10.29
C LEU A 112 13.74 2.04 10.42
N GLU A 113 14.42 1.92 11.56
CA GLU A 113 15.39 0.85 11.84
C GLU A 113 14.70 -0.51 11.99
N ASP A 114 13.47 -0.51 12.53
CA ASP A 114 12.64 -1.70 12.74
C ASP A 114 11.86 -2.09 11.47
N PHE A 115 12.27 -1.58 10.31
CA PHE A 115 11.56 -1.85 9.05
C PHE A 115 11.61 -3.35 8.75
N PRO A 116 10.46 -3.99 8.47
CA PRO A 116 10.37 -5.43 8.41
C PRO A 116 11.18 -6.02 7.25
N ASP A 117 11.84 -7.14 7.52
CA ASP A 117 12.60 -7.89 6.51
C ASP A 117 11.66 -8.75 5.64
N GLU A 118 12.15 -9.18 4.47
CA GLU A 118 11.38 -10.02 3.53
C GLU A 118 10.84 -11.29 4.19
N LYS A 119 11.62 -11.89 5.11
CA LYS A 119 11.23 -13.08 5.85
C LYS A 119 10.05 -12.83 6.78
N GLU A 120 10.04 -11.70 7.48
CA GLU A 120 8.98 -11.35 8.42
C GLU A 120 7.66 -11.07 7.68
N VAL A 121 7.75 -10.34 6.58
CA VAL A 121 6.62 -10.09 5.70
C VAL A 121 6.09 -11.39 5.12
N ALA A 122 6.95 -12.32 4.69
CA ALA A 122 6.54 -13.62 4.16
C ALA A 122 5.83 -14.49 5.21
N VAL A 123 6.36 -14.56 6.43
CA VAL A 123 5.75 -15.31 7.54
C VAL A 123 4.37 -14.76 7.88
N LEU A 124 4.23 -13.43 7.91
CA LEU A 124 2.94 -12.82 8.17
C LEU A 124 1.98 -13.00 6.99
N ALA A 125 2.47 -12.89 5.75
CA ALA A 125 1.67 -13.13 4.54
C ALA A 125 1.11 -14.56 4.50
N GLU A 126 1.87 -15.57 4.92
CA GLU A 126 1.38 -16.94 5.04
C GLU A 126 0.29 -17.08 6.10
N LYS A 127 0.43 -16.43 7.27
CA LYS A 127 -0.61 -16.42 8.32
C LYS A 127 -1.90 -15.75 7.85
N LEU A 128 -1.78 -14.67 7.06
CA LEU A 128 -2.91 -13.92 6.54
C LEU A 128 -3.59 -14.63 5.35
N LYS A 129 -2.99 -15.70 4.82
CA LYS A 129 -3.56 -16.48 3.72
C LYS A 129 -4.90 -17.08 4.08
N ASP A 130 -5.06 -17.52 5.32
CA ASP A 130 -6.32 -18.04 5.85
C ASP A 130 -7.39 -16.94 6.02
N GLU A 131 -6.99 -15.72 6.41
CA GLU A 131 -7.91 -14.57 6.55
C GLU A 131 -8.42 -14.03 5.21
N LEU A 132 -7.57 -14.09 4.17
CA LEU A 132 -7.93 -13.62 2.83
C LEU A 132 -8.69 -14.67 2.02
N SER A 133 -8.56 -15.96 2.37
CA SER A 133 -9.26 -17.07 1.70
C SER A 133 -10.68 -17.33 2.24
N GLY A 134 -11.02 -16.78 3.41
CA GLY A 134 -12.40 -16.73 3.94
C GLY A 134 -13.26 -15.64 3.31
#